data_AF-A0A1I0VBZ4-F1
#
_entry.id   AF-A0A1I0VBZ4-F1
#
_cell.length_a   1.000
_cell.length_b   1.000
_cell.length_c   1.000
_cell.angle_alpha   90.00
_cell.angle_beta   90.00
_cell.angle_gamma   90.00
#
_symmetry.space_group_name_H-M   'P 1'
#
loop_
_entity.id
_entity.type
_entity.pdbx_description
1 polymer ?
#
loop_
_entity_poly.entity_id
_entity_poly.type
_entity_poly.pdbx_seq_one_letter_code
_entity_poly.pdbx_strand_id
1 'polypeptide(L)'
;MKRSNRWMWLGLVPFLAMVLLFQLIPVVTMVAGSLKPASGSGISFGFYAHILQSAYYMQAIKNSLLISAASSAIGIVVGLACAYAITRFPSKTRDRLLMLSNMTSNFQGIPLAFAYIVLLGSNGVFTLLFKQWGWSVFADFNLYSWSGLVLVYVYFQVPLALLLLYPSFYGIREQWREAASLLGASRWQFWTSIGLPVLSPAVFGTVGILFANAMGAYATAYALVGGNYNLLAVRIGSLVAGDVVNQPQLGNALAVILALSTLLAVFLNHKMTQRARRLDAAFAARPVRTRRQSSPRAWTTAAAAKEEL
;
A
#
# COMPACT_ATOMS: atom_id res chain seq x y z
N MET A 1 29.71 -0.98 32.47
CA MET A 1 28.68 -1.52 31.55
C MET A 1 29.12 -1.52 30.07
N LYS A 2 30.29 -2.08 29.69
CA LYS A 2 30.81 -2.01 28.28
C LYS A 2 31.27 -3.36 27.66
N ARG A 3 31.18 -4.50 28.36
CA ARG A 3 31.69 -5.80 27.87
C ARG A 3 30.63 -6.78 27.30
N SER A 4 29.33 -6.53 27.51
CA SER A 4 28.25 -7.42 27.05
C SER A 4 27.91 -7.31 25.56
N ASN A 5 28.37 -6.26 24.86
CA ASN A 5 27.95 -6.02 23.47
C ASN A 5 28.73 -6.85 22.44
N ARG A 6 30.00 -7.21 22.69
CA ARG A 6 30.88 -7.82 21.67
C ARG A 6 30.39 -9.17 21.13
N TRP A 7 29.76 -9.98 21.99
CA TRP A 7 29.17 -11.27 21.61
C TRP A 7 27.90 -11.09 20.77
N MET A 8 27.14 -10.02 21.04
CA MET A 8 25.98 -9.63 20.25
C MET A 8 26.40 -9.18 18.84
N TRP A 9 27.48 -8.39 18.72
CA TRP A 9 28.05 -7.99 17.42
C TRP A 9 28.61 -9.18 16.62
N LEU A 10 29.20 -10.18 17.29
CA LEU A 10 29.68 -11.42 16.65
C LEU A 10 28.56 -12.25 16.01
N GLY A 11 27.32 -12.21 16.55
CA GLY A 11 26.15 -12.84 15.94
C GLY A 11 25.41 -11.95 14.94
N LEU A 12 25.27 -10.65 15.24
CA LEU A 12 24.54 -9.69 14.40
C LEU A 12 25.24 -9.42 13.07
N VAL A 13 26.56 -9.30 13.06
CA VAL A 13 27.32 -8.96 11.85
C VAL A 13 27.21 -10.03 10.76
N PRO A 14 27.46 -11.34 11.01
CA PRO A 14 27.29 -12.36 9.98
C PRO A 14 25.84 -12.54 9.54
N PHE A 15 24.88 -12.40 10.47
CA PHE A 15 23.46 -12.42 10.13
C PHE A 15 23.06 -11.26 9.21
N LEU A 16 23.47 -10.04 9.54
CA LEU A 16 23.19 -8.85 8.73
C LEU A 16 23.92 -8.92 7.39
N ALA A 17 25.16 -9.40 7.37
CA ALA A 17 25.92 -9.60 6.15
C ALA A 17 25.24 -10.64 5.24
N MET A 18 24.77 -11.77 5.78
CA MET A 18 24.02 -12.76 5.03
C MET A 18 22.75 -12.16 4.42
N VAL A 19 21.96 -11.43 5.21
CA VAL A 19 20.72 -10.77 4.73
C VAL A 19 21.03 -9.74 3.63
N LEU A 20 22.03 -8.89 3.83
CA LEU A 20 22.41 -7.87 2.86
C LEU A 20 22.98 -8.47 1.57
N LEU A 21 23.85 -9.47 1.68
CA LEU A 21 24.42 -10.14 0.50
C LEU A 21 23.31 -10.85 -0.29
N PHE A 22 22.42 -11.58 0.38
CA PHE A 22 21.32 -12.28 -0.29
C PHE A 22 20.33 -11.32 -0.97
N GLN A 23 20.12 -10.12 -0.42
CA GLN A 23 19.26 -9.11 -1.02
C GLN A 23 19.95 -8.33 -2.15
N LEU A 24 21.22 -7.96 -1.96
CA LEU A 24 21.95 -7.09 -2.89
C LEU A 24 22.51 -7.86 -4.08
N ILE A 25 22.93 -9.11 -3.91
CA ILE A 25 23.49 -9.92 -5.02
C ILE A 25 22.50 -10.02 -6.19
N PRO A 26 21.22 -10.44 -6.01
CA PRO A 26 20.26 -10.51 -7.11
C PRO A 26 19.98 -9.16 -7.76
N VAL A 27 19.95 -8.08 -6.98
CA VAL A 27 19.72 -6.73 -7.50
C VAL A 27 20.91 -6.28 -8.35
N VAL A 28 22.13 -6.51 -7.89
CA VAL A 28 23.35 -6.16 -8.62
C VAL A 28 23.47 -7.01 -9.89
N THR A 29 23.20 -8.31 -9.82
CA THR A 29 23.26 -9.19 -11.01
C THR A 29 22.15 -8.86 -12.01
N MET A 30 20.96 -8.47 -11.56
CA MET A 30 19.87 -7.97 -12.41
C MET A 30 20.29 -6.68 -13.12
N VAL A 31 20.81 -5.69 -12.40
CA VAL A 31 21.24 -4.40 -12.99
C VAL A 31 22.42 -4.62 -13.94
N ALA A 32 23.45 -5.36 -13.52
CA ALA A 32 24.59 -5.67 -14.36
C ALA A 32 24.17 -6.49 -15.60
N GLY A 33 23.26 -7.44 -15.45
CA GLY A 33 22.71 -8.25 -16.52
C GLY A 33 21.90 -7.43 -17.54
N SER A 34 21.25 -6.35 -17.11
CA SER A 34 20.50 -5.45 -17.99
C SER A 34 21.38 -4.61 -18.92
N LEU A 35 22.65 -4.41 -18.53
CA LEU A 35 23.63 -3.59 -19.25
C LEU A 35 24.52 -4.41 -20.18
N LYS A 36 24.45 -5.74 -20.13
CA LYS A 36 25.26 -6.63 -20.96
C LYS A 36 24.68 -6.71 -22.39
N PRO A 37 25.46 -6.39 -23.44
CA PRO A 37 25.04 -6.59 -24.82
C PRO A 37 24.94 -8.07 -25.20
N ALA A 38 24.18 -8.36 -26.26
CA ALA A 38 24.08 -9.71 -26.83
C ALA A 38 25.43 -10.26 -27.34
N SER A 39 26.38 -9.38 -27.69
CA SER A 39 27.74 -9.72 -28.14
C SER A 39 28.73 -10.03 -27.01
N GLY A 40 28.34 -9.93 -25.74
CA GLY A 40 29.13 -10.39 -24.59
C GLY A 40 30.17 -9.41 -24.03
N SER A 41 30.63 -8.40 -24.80
CA SER A 41 31.59 -7.40 -24.32
C SER A 41 31.05 -5.96 -24.42
N GLY A 42 31.24 -5.18 -23.36
CA GLY A 42 30.84 -3.77 -23.26
C GLY A 42 29.58 -3.52 -22.41
N ILE A 43 29.22 -2.24 -22.29
CA ILE A 43 27.96 -1.77 -21.69
C ILE A 43 27.06 -1.32 -22.85
N SER A 44 25.84 -1.83 -22.92
CA SER A 44 24.88 -1.44 -23.97
C SER A 44 23.52 -1.09 -23.39
N PHE A 45 22.95 0.01 -23.88
CA PHE A 45 21.59 0.43 -23.59
C PHE A 45 20.59 0.00 -24.69
N GLY A 46 21.00 -0.86 -25.62
CA GLY A 46 20.19 -1.29 -26.76
C GLY A 46 18.86 -1.94 -26.34
N PHE A 47 18.85 -2.73 -25.27
CA PHE A 47 17.62 -3.34 -24.74
C PHE A 47 16.63 -2.29 -24.21
N TYR A 48 17.11 -1.22 -23.58
CA TYR A 48 16.24 -0.13 -23.13
C TYR A 48 15.61 0.62 -24.30
N ALA A 49 16.39 0.92 -25.34
CA ALA A 49 15.87 1.54 -26.57
C ALA A 49 14.80 0.64 -27.24
N HIS A 50 15.07 -0.66 -27.33
CA HIS A 50 14.11 -1.64 -27.86
C HIS A 50 12.80 -1.69 -27.04
N ILE A 51 12.90 -1.66 -25.72
CA ILE A 51 11.72 -1.64 -24.82
C ILE A 51 10.88 -0.39 -25.04
N LEU A 52 11.52 0.78 -25.19
CA LEU A 52 10.83 2.06 -25.38
C LEU A 52 10.19 2.19 -26.77
N GLN A 53 10.79 1.59 -27.80
CA GLN A 53 10.26 1.61 -29.16
C GLN A 53 9.18 0.55 -29.40
N SER A 54 9.19 -0.54 -28.64
CA SER A 54 8.19 -1.60 -28.76
C SER A 54 6.87 -1.22 -28.10
N ALA A 55 5.82 -1.09 -28.92
CA ALA A 55 4.45 -0.89 -28.45
C ALA A 55 4.00 -1.99 -27.47
N TYR A 56 4.51 -3.21 -27.66
CA TYR A 56 4.19 -4.35 -26.83
C TYR A 56 4.73 -4.21 -25.39
N TYR A 57 6.00 -3.86 -25.20
CA TYR A 57 6.54 -3.67 -23.85
C TYR A 57 5.99 -2.40 -23.19
N MET A 58 5.76 -1.35 -23.96
CA MET A 58 5.12 -0.13 -23.47
C MET A 58 3.69 -0.40 -22.96
N GLN A 59 2.93 -1.25 -23.66
CA GLN A 59 1.61 -1.69 -23.21
C GLN A 59 1.70 -2.48 -21.90
N ALA A 60 2.68 -3.38 -21.75
CA ALA A 60 2.88 -4.14 -20.51
C ALA A 60 3.15 -3.23 -19.31
N ILE A 61 3.98 -2.20 -19.49
CA ILE A 61 4.28 -1.19 -18.46
C ILE A 61 3.00 -0.42 -18.10
N LYS A 62 2.27 0.11 -19.10
CA LYS A 62 1.04 0.87 -18.88
C LYS A 62 -0.03 0.04 -18.15
N ASN A 63 -0.24 -1.20 -18.59
CA ASN A 63 -1.21 -2.11 -17.99
C ASN A 63 -0.89 -2.43 -16.53
N SER A 64 0.37 -2.74 -16.23
CA SER A 64 0.80 -2.99 -14.86
C SER A 64 0.65 -1.75 -13.97
N LEU A 65 1.00 -0.56 -14.47
CA LEU A 65 0.81 0.69 -13.73
C LEU A 65 -0.68 0.97 -13.46
N LEU A 66 -1.55 0.80 -14.46
CA LEU A 66 -2.99 1.03 -14.34
C LEU A 66 -3.65 0.04 -13.37
N ILE A 67 -3.33 -1.25 -13.47
CA ILE A 67 -3.89 -2.26 -12.55
C ILE A 67 -3.39 -2.02 -11.13
N SER A 68 -2.09 -1.76 -10.94
CA SER A 68 -1.53 -1.48 -9.62
C SER A 68 -2.16 -0.22 -9.01
N ALA A 69 -2.35 0.84 -9.80
CA ALA A 69 -2.99 2.06 -9.33
C ALA A 69 -4.47 1.85 -8.99
N ALA A 70 -5.24 1.21 -9.89
CA ALA A 70 -6.67 0.98 -9.71
C ALA A 70 -6.94 0.06 -8.52
N SER A 71 -6.23 -1.07 -8.44
CA SER A 71 -6.37 -2.01 -7.33
C SER A 71 -5.98 -1.35 -5.99
N SER A 72 -4.87 -0.59 -5.94
CA SER A 72 -4.45 0.10 -4.72
C SER A 72 -5.45 1.16 -4.28
N ALA A 73 -6.03 1.91 -5.23
CA ALA A 73 -7.04 2.92 -4.95
C ALA A 73 -8.34 2.30 -4.41
N ILE A 74 -8.79 1.18 -4.97
CA ILE A 74 -9.96 0.47 -4.47
C ILE A 74 -9.63 -0.17 -3.11
N GLY A 75 -8.47 -0.81 -3.00
CA GLY A 75 -7.98 -1.47 -1.80
C GLY A 75 -7.85 -0.52 -0.61
N ILE A 76 -7.38 0.71 -0.82
CA ILE A 76 -7.28 1.71 0.25
C ILE A 76 -8.66 2.22 0.66
N VAL A 77 -9.58 2.47 -0.28
CA VAL A 77 -10.93 2.98 0.05
C VAL A 77 -11.70 1.95 0.86
N VAL A 78 -11.71 0.70 0.39
CA VAL A 78 -12.40 -0.39 1.09
C VAL A 78 -11.66 -0.74 2.39
N GLY A 79 -10.33 -0.80 2.37
CA GLY A 79 -9.51 -1.07 3.54
C GLY A 79 -9.67 -0.02 4.64
N LEU A 80 -9.82 1.26 4.30
CA LEU A 80 -10.10 2.35 5.24
C LEU A 80 -11.48 2.19 5.86
N ALA A 81 -12.50 1.86 5.07
CA ALA A 81 -13.85 1.59 5.56
C ALA A 81 -13.87 0.38 6.51
N CYS A 82 -13.16 -0.71 6.15
CA CYS A 82 -13.02 -1.89 6.99
C CYS A 82 -12.25 -1.59 8.29
N ALA A 83 -11.14 -0.83 8.21
CA ALA A 83 -10.36 -0.45 9.39
C ALA A 83 -11.21 0.38 10.37
N TYR A 84 -12.01 1.30 9.84
CA TYR A 84 -12.94 2.08 10.65
C TYR A 84 -14.09 1.24 11.24
N ALA A 85 -14.59 0.26 10.51
CA ALA A 85 -15.62 -0.63 11.02
C ALA A 85 -15.08 -1.50 12.17
N ILE A 86 -13.86 -2.05 12.00
CA ILE A 86 -13.21 -2.93 12.96
C ILE A 86 -12.95 -2.24 14.31
N THR A 87 -12.69 -0.93 14.33
CA THR A 87 -12.48 -0.19 15.59
C THR A 87 -13.73 -0.12 16.47
N ARG A 88 -14.93 -0.41 15.93
CA ARG A 88 -16.19 -0.39 16.67
C ARG A 88 -16.56 -1.74 17.28
N PHE A 89 -15.86 -2.81 16.93
CA PHE A 89 -16.14 -4.16 17.46
C PHE A 89 -15.45 -4.42 18.81
N PRO A 90 -16.01 -5.32 19.65
CA PRO A 90 -15.35 -5.77 20.87
C PRO A 90 -13.98 -6.41 20.59
N SER A 91 -13.05 -6.32 21.54
CA SER A 91 -11.66 -6.78 21.40
C SER A 91 -11.54 -8.21 20.85
N LYS A 92 -12.29 -9.17 21.40
CA LYS A 92 -12.27 -10.57 20.94
C LYS A 92 -12.66 -10.75 19.48
N THR A 93 -13.72 -10.07 19.03
CA THR A 93 -14.19 -10.16 17.64
C THR A 93 -13.23 -9.45 16.69
N ARG A 94 -12.74 -8.30 17.11
CA ARG A 94 -11.74 -7.51 16.39
C ARG A 94 -10.46 -8.32 16.16
N ASP A 95 -9.94 -8.99 17.19
CA ASP A 95 -8.71 -9.77 17.07
C ASP A 95 -8.90 -10.99 16.13
N ARG A 96 -10.07 -11.64 16.14
CA ARG A 96 -10.42 -12.70 15.17
C ARG A 96 -10.51 -12.17 13.74
N LEU A 97 -11.11 -11.00 13.53
CA LEU A 97 -11.20 -10.37 12.21
C LEU A 97 -9.81 -9.98 11.68
N LEU A 98 -8.91 -9.49 12.54
CA LEU A 98 -7.53 -9.20 12.17
C LEU A 98 -6.75 -10.47 11.82
N MET A 99 -6.94 -11.56 12.56
CA MET A 99 -6.36 -12.87 12.22
C MET A 99 -6.85 -13.36 10.85
N LEU A 100 -8.17 -13.31 10.60
CA LEU A 100 -8.75 -13.69 9.32
C LEU A 100 -8.23 -12.80 8.18
N SER A 101 -8.08 -11.50 8.44
CA SER A 101 -7.51 -10.55 7.48
C SER A 101 -6.03 -10.84 7.18
N ASN A 102 -5.27 -11.27 8.19
CA ASN A 102 -3.89 -11.70 7.98
C ASN A 102 -3.80 -12.96 7.14
N MET A 103 -4.63 -13.97 7.41
CA MET A 103 -4.69 -15.20 6.61
C MET A 103 -5.06 -14.91 5.15
N THR A 104 -6.11 -14.11 4.94
CA THR A 104 -6.58 -13.76 3.59
C THR A 104 -5.59 -12.87 2.83
N SER A 105 -4.89 -11.95 3.51
CA SER A 105 -3.83 -11.14 2.91
C SER A 105 -2.67 -11.98 2.38
N ASN A 106 -2.38 -13.11 3.02
CA ASN A 106 -1.30 -14.02 2.61
C ASN A 106 -1.76 -15.08 1.60
N PHE A 107 -3.08 -15.24 1.41
CA PHE A 107 -3.63 -16.18 0.44
C PHE A 107 -3.55 -15.60 -0.98
N GLN A 108 -2.37 -15.72 -1.58
CA GLN A 108 -2.04 -15.21 -2.91
C GLN A 108 -1.42 -16.30 -3.80
N GLY A 109 -1.17 -15.96 -5.06
CA GLY A 109 -0.45 -16.81 -6.01
C GLY A 109 -1.37 -17.74 -6.78
N ILE A 110 -0.82 -18.89 -7.17
CA ILE A 110 -1.47 -19.88 -8.02
C ILE A 110 -2.77 -20.43 -7.39
N PRO A 111 -2.81 -20.80 -6.10
CA PRO A 111 -4.05 -21.31 -5.48
C PRO A 111 -5.20 -20.29 -5.51
N LEU A 112 -4.89 -19.02 -5.27
CA LEU A 112 -5.88 -17.94 -5.34
C LEU A 112 -6.46 -17.82 -6.74
N ALA A 113 -5.60 -17.82 -7.77
CA ALA A 113 -6.04 -17.74 -9.16
C ALA A 113 -6.97 -18.91 -9.52
N PHE A 114 -6.61 -20.14 -9.15
CA PHE A 114 -7.47 -21.31 -9.37
C PHE A 114 -8.81 -21.21 -8.64
N ALA A 115 -8.84 -20.75 -7.39
CA ALA A 115 -10.08 -20.54 -6.66
C ALA A 115 -11.00 -19.57 -7.42
N TYR A 116 -10.44 -18.46 -7.93
CA TYR A 116 -11.20 -17.51 -8.74
C TYR A 116 -11.65 -18.08 -10.08
N ILE A 117 -10.83 -18.89 -10.76
CA ILE A 117 -11.21 -19.57 -12.01
C ILE A 117 -12.41 -20.51 -11.78
N VAL A 118 -12.36 -21.31 -10.72
CA VAL A 118 -13.44 -22.27 -10.39
C VAL A 118 -14.73 -21.55 -9.97
N LEU A 119 -14.62 -20.41 -9.28
CA LEU A 119 -15.78 -19.68 -8.78
C LEU A 119 -16.40 -18.75 -9.83
N LEU A 120 -15.56 -17.97 -10.53
CA LEU A 120 -15.95 -16.83 -11.37
C LEU A 120 -15.42 -16.92 -12.81
N GLY A 121 -14.79 -18.03 -13.19
CA GLY A 121 -14.41 -18.25 -14.60
C GLY A 121 -15.62 -18.34 -15.52
N SER A 122 -15.38 -18.45 -16.82
CA SER A 122 -16.44 -18.54 -17.84
C SER A 122 -17.42 -19.71 -17.61
N ASN A 123 -16.95 -20.79 -16.96
CA ASN A 123 -17.77 -21.92 -16.52
C ASN A 123 -17.70 -22.11 -15.00
N GLY A 124 -17.54 -21.01 -14.25
CA GLY A 124 -17.43 -21.06 -12.80
C GLY A 124 -18.77 -21.35 -12.11
N VAL A 125 -18.70 -21.82 -10.87
CA VAL A 125 -19.88 -22.17 -10.06
C VAL A 125 -20.85 -21.00 -9.95
N PHE A 126 -20.37 -19.79 -9.63
CA PHE A 126 -21.25 -18.63 -9.53
C PHE A 126 -21.76 -18.17 -10.89
N THR A 127 -20.93 -18.21 -11.94
CA THR A 127 -21.35 -17.85 -13.30
C THR A 127 -22.52 -18.74 -13.76
N LEU A 128 -22.45 -20.04 -13.49
CA LEU A 128 -23.50 -21.01 -13.83
C LEU A 128 -24.74 -20.85 -12.95
N LEU A 129 -24.58 -20.65 -11.64
CA LEU A 129 -25.70 -20.45 -10.71
C LEU A 129 -26.49 -19.18 -11.03
N PHE A 130 -25.82 -18.06 -11.28
CA PHE A 130 -26.49 -16.80 -11.63
C PHE A 130 -27.20 -16.89 -12.98
N LYS A 131 -26.63 -17.63 -13.95
CA LYS A 131 -27.29 -17.94 -15.22
C LYS A 131 -28.57 -18.77 -15.02
N GLN A 132 -28.56 -19.74 -14.10
CA GLN A 132 -29.75 -20.53 -13.73
C GLN A 132 -30.83 -19.68 -13.04
N TRP A 133 -30.44 -18.67 -12.26
CA TRP A 133 -31.36 -17.74 -11.62
C TRP A 133 -31.87 -16.61 -12.55
N GLY A 134 -31.48 -16.61 -13.83
CA GLY A 134 -31.88 -15.59 -14.79
C GLY A 134 -31.22 -14.23 -14.58
N TRP A 135 -30.19 -14.14 -13.74
CA TRP A 135 -29.43 -12.93 -13.50
C TRP A 135 -28.18 -12.90 -14.39
N SER A 136 -28.22 -12.12 -15.46
CA SER A 136 -27.11 -11.97 -16.41
C SER A 136 -25.99 -11.02 -15.95
N VAL A 137 -25.83 -10.80 -14.64
CA VAL A 137 -24.83 -9.86 -14.09
C VAL A 137 -23.39 -10.26 -14.45
N PHE A 138 -23.13 -11.57 -14.57
CA PHE A 138 -21.83 -12.12 -14.96
C PHE A 138 -21.73 -12.53 -16.44
N ALA A 139 -22.77 -12.28 -17.25
CA ALA A 139 -22.76 -12.70 -18.65
C ALA A 139 -21.67 -11.99 -19.48
N ASP A 140 -21.43 -10.72 -19.20
CA ASP A 140 -20.39 -9.91 -19.86
C ASP A 140 -19.09 -9.83 -19.04
N PHE A 141 -19.06 -10.42 -17.84
CA PHE A 141 -17.90 -10.36 -16.96
C PHE A 141 -16.86 -11.40 -17.37
N ASN A 142 -15.70 -10.93 -17.84
CA ASN A 142 -14.57 -11.79 -18.14
C ASN A 142 -13.51 -11.71 -17.03
N LEU A 143 -13.35 -12.80 -16.28
CA LEU A 143 -12.33 -12.93 -15.23
C LEU A 143 -10.90 -12.75 -15.76
N TYR A 144 -10.67 -13.10 -17.04
CA TYR A 144 -9.37 -13.00 -17.70
C TYR A 144 -9.08 -11.61 -18.29
N SER A 145 -9.97 -10.64 -18.06
CA SER A 145 -9.82 -9.26 -18.51
C SER A 145 -9.24 -8.34 -17.43
N TRP A 146 -9.09 -7.06 -17.77
CA TRP A 146 -8.64 -6.03 -16.83
C TRP A 146 -9.48 -5.97 -15.55
N SER A 147 -10.81 -6.08 -15.66
CA SER A 147 -11.71 -6.00 -14.50
C SER A 147 -11.56 -7.21 -13.56
N GLY A 148 -11.39 -8.41 -14.12
CA GLY A 148 -11.13 -9.62 -13.35
C GLY A 148 -9.78 -9.58 -12.63
N LEU A 149 -8.73 -9.11 -13.30
CA LEU A 149 -7.42 -8.89 -12.68
C LEU A 149 -7.49 -7.90 -11.52
N VAL A 150 -8.17 -6.76 -11.71
CA VAL A 150 -8.37 -5.77 -10.65
C VAL A 150 -9.13 -6.38 -9.48
N LEU A 151 -10.18 -7.16 -9.74
CA LEU A 151 -10.98 -7.82 -8.71
C LEU A 151 -10.13 -8.79 -7.86
N VAL A 152 -9.34 -9.65 -8.50
CA VAL A 152 -8.46 -10.59 -7.80
C VAL A 152 -7.35 -9.86 -7.04
N TYR A 153 -6.86 -8.74 -7.56
CA TYR A 153 -5.86 -7.92 -6.87
C TYR A 153 -6.43 -7.22 -5.64
N VAL A 154 -7.64 -6.69 -5.74
CA VAL A 154 -8.35 -6.05 -4.62
C VAL A 154 -8.57 -7.05 -3.48
N TYR A 155 -8.82 -8.33 -3.79
CA TYR A 155 -9.02 -9.38 -2.77
C TYR A 155 -7.89 -9.45 -1.74
N PHE A 156 -6.62 -9.49 -2.17
CA PHE A 156 -5.49 -9.56 -1.23
C PHE A 156 -5.02 -8.18 -0.76
N GLN A 157 -5.41 -7.11 -1.45
CA GLN A 157 -5.05 -5.75 -1.06
C GLN A 157 -5.93 -5.18 0.05
N VAL A 158 -7.23 -5.49 0.08
CA VAL A 158 -8.13 -4.98 1.12
C VAL A 158 -7.71 -5.44 2.53
N PRO A 159 -7.42 -6.73 2.77
CA PRO A 159 -6.95 -7.19 4.06
C PRO A 159 -5.59 -6.60 4.43
N LEU A 160 -4.68 -6.48 3.45
CA LEU A 160 -3.38 -5.84 3.65
C LEU A 160 -3.55 -4.36 4.06
N ALA A 161 -4.41 -3.62 3.36
CA ALA A 161 -4.72 -2.22 3.64
C ALA A 161 -5.31 -2.06 5.05
N LEU A 162 -6.24 -2.93 5.42
CA LEU A 162 -6.83 -2.99 6.75
C LEU A 162 -5.75 -3.16 7.83
N LEU A 163 -4.84 -4.13 7.67
CA LEU A 163 -3.78 -4.39 8.66
C LEU A 163 -2.81 -3.23 8.81
N LEU A 164 -2.52 -2.52 7.72
CA LEU A 164 -1.63 -1.36 7.73
C LEU A 164 -2.30 -0.10 8.31
N LEU A 165 -3.60 0.07 8.07
CA LEU A 165 -4.35 1.25 8.52
C LEU A 165 -4.85 1.12 9.95
N TYR A 166 -5.24 -0.07 10.38
CA TYR A 166 -5.85 -0.31 11.70
C TYR A 166 -5.04 0.26 12.88
N PRO A 167 -3.69 0.10 12.96
CA PRO A 167 -2.89 0.72 14.03
C PRO A 167 -3.00 2.24 14.06
N SER A 168 -3.21 2.87 12.90
CA SER A 168 -3.28 4.33 12.78
C SER A 168 -4.56 4.90 13.38
N PHE A 169 -5.64 4.11 13.45
CA PHE A 169 -6.88 4.53 14.11
C PHE A 169 -6.74 4.60 15.64
N TYR A 170 -5.83 3.85 16.26
CA TYR A 170 -5.52 4.01 17.70
C TYR A 170 -4.87 5.35 18.04
N GLY A 171 -4.29 6.02 17.04
CA GLY A 171 -3.77 7.37 17.21
C GLY A 171 -4.87 8.41 17.49
N ILE A 172 -6.12 8.12 17.10
CA ILE A 172 -7.28 9.00 17.34
C ILE A 172 -7.85 8.67 18.72
N ARG A 173 -7.65 9.57 19.68
CA ARG A 173 -8.19 9.43 21.04
C ARG A 173 -9.67 9.80 21.07
N GLU A 174 -10.48 9.06 21.82
CA GLU A 174 -11.92 9.39 22.00
C GLU A 174 -12.10 10.80 22.59
N GLN A 175 -11.17 11.23 23.45
CA GLN A 175 -11.10 12.56 24.04
C GLN A 175 -11.15 13.70 23.00
N TRP A 176 -10.55 13.51 21.82
CA TRP A 176 -10.56 14.52 20.76
C TRP A 176 -11.95 14.66 20.14
N ARG A 177 -12.69 13.54 20.07
CA ARG A 177 -14.05 13.50 19.56
C ARG A 177 -15.02 14.13 20.55
N GLU A 178 -14.86 13.84 21.83
CA GLU A 178 -15.63 14.48 22.91
C GLU A 178 -15.39 15.99 22.94
N ALA A 179 -14.13 16.44 22.93
CA ALA A 179 -13.79 17.86 22.91
C ALA A 179 -14.36 18.59 21.68
N ALA A 180 -14.26 17.99 20.48
CA ALA A 180 -14.86 18.55 19.28
C ALA A 180 -16.39 18.66 19.38
N SER A 181 -17.04 17.65 19.96
CA SER A 181 -18.50 17.67 20.17
C SER A 181 -18.94 18.73 21.18
N LEU A 182 -18.16 18.97 22.24
CA LEU A 182 -18.40 20.04 23.23
C LEU A 182 -18.26 21.44 22.61
N LEU A 183 -17.37 21.59 21.62
CA LEU A 183 -17.22 22.83 20.84
C LEU A 183 -18.29 23.00 19.75
N GLY A 184 -19.28 22.11 19.68
CA GLY A 184 -20.38 22.16 18.70
C GLY A 184 -20.02 21.61 17.32
N ALA A 185 -18.88 20.93 17.17
CA ALA A 185 -18.51 20.34 15.89
C ALA A 185 -19.36 19.11 15.57
N SER A 186 -19.84 19.01 14.33
CA SER A 186 -20.56 17.84 13.85
C SER A 186 -19.62 16.64 13.62
N ARG A 187 -20.16 15.42 13.56
CA ARG A 187 -19.37 14.20 13.27
C ARG A 187 -18.62 14.32 11.94
N TRP A 188 -19.23 14.95 10.94
CA TRP A 188 -18.60 15.16 9.63
C TRP A 188 -17.42 16.12 9.73
N GLN A 189 -17.59 17.24 10.44
CA GLN A 189 -16.52 18.21 10.70
C GLN A 189 -15.35 17.59 11.47
N PHE A 190 -15.62 16.72 12.45
CA PHE A 190 -14.56 16.00 13.15
C PHE A 190 -13.72 15.14 12.19
N TRP A 191 -14.37 14.38 11.31
CA TRP A 191 -13.67 13.54 10.34
C TRP A 191 -12.89 14.36 9.32
N THR A 192 -13.45 15.43 8.76
CA THR A 192 -12.73 16.24 7.77
C THR A 192 -11.59 17.06 8.36
N SER A 193 -11.75 17.54 9.60
CA SER A 193 -10.81 18.50 10.21
C SER A 193 -9.77 17.86 11.14
N ILE A 194 -10.06 16.70 11.73
CA ILE A 194 -9.17 16.04 12.69
C ILE A 194 -8.85 14.61 12.25
N GLY A 195 -9.86 13.79 11.97
CA GLY A 195 -9.68 12.37 11.65
C GLY A 195 -8.88 12.13 10.37
N LEU A 196 -9.29 12.73 9.25
CA LEU A 196 -8.67 12.53 7.94
C LEU A 196 -7.23 13.09 7.88
N PRO A 197 -6.93 14.31 8.41
CA PRO A 197 -5.56 14.82 8.44
C PRO A 197 -4.62 13.91 9.24
N VAL A 198 -5.04 13.45 10.42
CA VAL A 198 -4.25 12.55 11.27
C VAL A 198 -4.00 11.19 10.60
N LEU A 199 -4.99 10.67 9.87
CA LEU A 199 -4.86 9.41 9.13
C LEU A 199 -4.12 9.56 7.80
N SER A 200 -4.05 10.78 7.24
CA SER A 200 -3.51 11.01 5.90
C SER A 200 -2.09 10.46 5.70
N PRO A 201 -1.12 10.60 6.64
CA PRO A 201 0.22 10.09 6.43
C PRO A 201 0.26 8.56 6.41
N ALA A 202 -0.63 7.93 7.17
CA ALA A 202 -0.78 6.47 7.17
C ALA A 202 -1.42 6.01 5.86
N VAL A 203 -2.49 6.68 5.40
CA VAL A 203 -3.16 6.37 4.12
C VAL A 203 -2.20 6.44 2.94
N PHE A 204 -1.44 7.54 2.80
CA PHE A 204 -0.45 7.66 1.71
C PHE A 204 0.68 6.63 1.82
N GLY A 205 1.12 6.31 3.05
CA GLY A 205 2.10 5.25 3.28
C GLY A 205 1.58 3.88 2.84
N THR A 206 0.34 3.55 3.21
CA THR A 206 -0.33 2.31 2.83
C THR A 206 -0.52 2.22 1.32
N VAL A 207 -0.95 3.28 0.64
CA VAL A 207 -1.09 3.30 -0.83
C VAL A 207 0.22 2.93 -1.52
N GLY A 208 1.35 3.47 -1.06
CA GLY A 208 2.67 3.11 -1.61
C GLY A 208 3.00 1.62 -1.45
N ILE A 209 2.66 1.03 -0.30
CA ILE A 209 2.86 -0.40 -0.02
C ILE A 209 1.95 -1.26 -0.89
N LEU A 210 0.65 -0.92 -0.99
CA LEU A 210 -0.30 -1.64 -1.84
C LEU A 210 0.13 -1.60 -3.32
N PHE A 211 0.59 -0.44 -3.79
CA PHE A 211 1.07 -0.28 -5.15
C PHE A 211 2.30 -1.13 -5.43
N ALA A 212 3.28 -1.13 -4.53
CA ALA A 212 4.46 -1.97 -4.67
C ALA A 212 4.10 -3.47 -4.65
N ASN A 213 3.17 -3.87 -3.78
CA ASN A 213 2.68 -5.24 -3.72
C ASN A 213 1.99 -5.66 -5.03
N ALA A 214 1.17 -4.78 -5.61
CA ALA A 214 0.50 -5.04 -6.89
C ALA A 214 1.47 -5.13 -8.07
N MET A 215 2.48 -4.25 -8.13
CA MET A 215 3.51 -4.28 -9.19
C MET A 215 4.32 -5.59 -9.16
N GLY A 216 4.54 -6.14 -7.96
CA GLY A 216 5.26 -7.41 -7.77
C GLY A 216 4.41 -8.68 -7.90
N ALA A 217 3.09 -8.56 -8.09
CA ALA A 217 2.17 -9.70 -8.08
C ALA A 217 2.23 -10.54 -9.37
N TYR A 218 3.28 -11.37 -9.48
CA TYR A 218 3.49 -12.24 -10.64
C TYR A 218 2.62 -13.50 -10.61
N ALA A 219 2.72 -14.31 -9.56
CA ALA A 219 2.19 -15.68 -9.53
C ALA A 219 0.67 -15.74 -9.76
N THR A 220 -0.08 -14.86 -9.10
CA THR A 220 -1.54 -14.77 -9.26
C THR A 220 -1.93 -14.36 -10.68
N ALA A 221 -1.26 -13.35 -11.24
CA ALA A 221 -1.59 -12.85 -12.58
C ALA A 221 -1.22 -13.84 -13.67
N TYR A 222 -0.07 -14.50 -13.54
CA TYR A 222 0.36 -15.55 -14.47
C TYR A 222 -0.60 -16.74 -14.46
N ALA A 223 -1.00 -17.22 -13.28
CA ALA A 223 -1.94 -18.34 -13.20
C ALA A 223 -3.35 -17.97 -13.68
N LEU A 224 -3.76 -16.70 -13.49
CA LEU A 224 -5.09 -16.26 -13.90
C LEU A 224 -5.15 -16.07 -15.42
N VAL A 225 -4.23 -15.28 -16.00
CA VAL A 225 -4.37 -14.80 -17.39
C VAL A 225 -3.26 -15.32 -18.30
N GLY A 226 -2.21 -15.94 -17.74
CA GLY A 226 -1.06 -16.41 -18.50
C GLY A 226 -0.49 -15.29 -19.36
N GLY A 227 -0.36 -15.55 -20.66
CA GLY A 227 0.10 -14.58 -21.65
C GLY A 227 -0.98 -13.72 -22.30
N ASN A 228 -2.27 -13.95 -22.00
CA ASN A 228 -3.40 -13.31 -22.70
C ASN A 228 -3.56 -11.82 -22.38
N TYR A 229 -3.10 -11.39 -21.21
CA TYR A 229 -3.10 -10.00 -20.81
C TYR A 229 -1.66 -9.56 -20.52
N ASN A 230 -1.23 -8.54 -21.25
CA ASN A 230 0.16 -8.15 -21.27
C ASN A 230 0.51 -7.36 -20.00
N LEU A 231 1.22 -8.01 -19.07
CA LEU A 231 1.68 -7.44 -17.80
C LEU A 231 3.19 -7.50 -17.71
N LEU A 232 3.79 -6.44 -17.16
CA LEU A 232 5.25 -6.32 -17.04
C LEU A 232 5.85 -7.47 -16.23
N ALA A 233 5.29 -7.77 -15.05
CA ALA A 233 5.74 -8.86 -14.18
C ALA A 233 5.67 -10.23 -14.89
N VAL A 234 4.59 -10.47 -15.63
CA VAL A 234 4.42 -11.72 -16.39
C VAL A 234 5.45 -11.85 -17.51
N ARG A 235 5.75 -10.75 -18.21
CA ARG A 235 6.76 -10.76 -19.28
C ARG A 235 8.16 -11.01 -18.77
N ILE A 236 8.53 -10.41 -17.63
CA ILE A 236 9.80 -10.71 -16.98
C ILE A 236 9.90 -12.22 -16.70
N GLY A 237 8.85 -12.82 -16.12
CA GLY A 237 8.79 -14.26 -15.88
C GLY A 237 8.98 -15.09 -17.16
N SER A 238 8.23 -14.78 -18.22
CA SER A 238 8.32 -15.54 -19.49
C SER A 238 9.68 -15.47 -20.18
N LEU A 239 10.42 -14.36 -20.03
CA LEU A 239 11.74 -14.17 -20.64
C LEU A 239 12.87 -14.85 -19.83
N VAL A 240 12.65 -15.03 -18.53
CA VAL A 240 13.60 -15.71 -17.63
C VAL A 240 13.36 -17.22 -17.64
N ALA A 241 12.10 -17.65 -17.68
CA ALA A 241 11.71 -19.06 -17.77
C ALA A 241 12.02 -19.67 -19.15
N GLY A 242 12.12 -18.85 -20.19
CA GLY A 242 12.40 -19.31 -21.55
C GLY A 242 11.17 -19.77 -22.31
N ASP A 243 9.96 -19.42 -21.86
CA ASP A 243 8.69 -19.89 -22.43
C ASP A 243 8.47 -19.46 -23.89
N VAL A 244 9.16 -18.41 -24.36
CA VAL A 244 9.02 -17.88 -25.74
C VAL A 244 10.37 -17.66 -26.43
N VAL A 245 11.28 -16.91 -25.79
CA VAL A 245 12.65 -16.68 -26.28
C VAL A 245 13.56 -16.50 -25.05
N ASN A 246 14.65 -17.26 -24.99
CA ASN A 246 15.67 -17.13 -23.94
C ASN A 246 16.52 -15.87 -24.15
N GLN A 247 16.04 -14.73 -23.66
CA GLN A 247 16.78 -13.46 -23.61
C GLN A 247 16.78 -12.90 -22.17
N PRO A 248 17.53 -13.53 -21.25
CA PRO A 248 17.57 -13.12 -19.84
C PRO A 248 18.05 -11.67 -19.66
N GLN A 249 18.86 -11.14 -20.57
CA GLN A 249 19.31 -9.74 -20.56
C GLN A 249 18.15 -8.75 -20.78
N LEU A 250 17.21 -9.09 -21.69
CA LEU A 250 16.00 -8.28 -21.91
C LEU A 250 15.07 -8.38 -20.70
N GLY A 251 14.92 -9.57 -20.12
CA GLY A 251 14.18 -9.78 -18.87
C GLY A 251 14.73 -8.94 -17.71
N ASN A 252 16.06 -8.89 -17.57
CA ASN A 252 16.75 -8.04 -16.59
C ASN A 252 16.48 -6.55 -16.81
N ALA A 253 16.49 -6.07 -18.05
CA ALA A 253 16.16 -4.67 -18.36
C ALA A 253 14.70 -4.32 -18.02
N LEU A 254 13.75 -5.20 -18.33
CA LEU A 254 12.35 -5.03 -17.92
C LEU A 254 12.18 -5.04 -16.39
N ALA A 255 12.93 -5.89 -15.68
CA ALA A 255 12.93 -5.95 -14.22
C ALA A 255 13.49 -4.66 -13.60
N VAL A 256 14.54 -4.08 -14.19
CA VAL A 256 15.03 -2.74 -13.81
C VAL A 256 13.96 -1.67 -14.02
N ILE A 257 13.24 -1.69 -15.15
CA ILE A 257 12.14 -0.73 -15.40
C ILE A 257 10.99 -0.91 -14.40
N LEU A 258 10.64 -2.14 -14.05
CA LEU A 258 9.65 -2.42 -13.01
C LEU A 258 10.11 -1.88 -11.65
N ALA A 259 11.36 -2.11 -11.28
CA ALA A 259 11.94 -1.61 -10.03
C ALA A 259 11.97 -0.08 -10.01
N LEU A 260 12.43 0.58 -11.09
CA LEU A 260 12.47 2.04 -11.20
C LEU A 260 11.07 2.67 -11.15
N SER A 261 10.10 2.10 -11.87
CA SER A 261 8.72 2.61 -11.86
C SER A 261 8.07 2.46 -10.48
N THR A 262 8.32 1.33 -9.80
CA THR A 262 7.84 1.11 -8.43
C THR A 262 8.51 2.04 -7.43
N LEU A 263 9.84 2.19 -7.49
CA LEU A 263 10.60 3.11 -6.64
C LEU A 263 10.17 4.55 -6.85
N LEU A 264 9.95 4.97 -8.09
CA LEU A 264 9.45 6.31 -8.40
C LEU A 264 8.06 6.54 -7.80
N ALA A 265 7.14 5.59 -7.95
CA ALA A 265 5.80 5.68 -7.37
C ALA A 265 5.83 5.73 -5.83
N VAL A 266 6.66 4.89 -5.20
CA VAL A 266 6.83 4.88 -3.73
C VAL A 266 7.51 6.17 -3.25
N PHE A 267 8.50 6.68 -3.98
CA PHE A 267 9.18 7.93 -3.65
C PHE A 267 8.24 9.13 -3.76
N LEU A 268 7.40 9.18 -4.80
CA LEU A 268 6.36 10.19 -4.95
C LEU A 268 5.36 10.13 -3.79
N ASN A 269 4.88 8.94 -3.43
CA ASN A 269 4.03 8.75 -2.25
C ASN A 269 4.74 9.22 -0.98
N HIS A 270 6.01 8.86 -0.77
CA HIS A 270 6.76 9.27 0.41
C HIS A 270 6.92 10.79 0.51
N LYS A 271 7.17 11.49 -0.61
CA LYS A 271 7.20 12.95 -0.65
C LYS A 271 5.84 13.57 -0.31
N MET A 272 4.74 12.97 -0.77
CA MET A 272 3.39 13.40 -0.39
C MET A 272 3.15 13.21 1.11
N THR A 273 3.53 12.05 1.68
CA THR A 273 3.46 11.78 3.12
C THR A 273 4.26 12.77 3.95
N GLN A 274 5.48 13.12 3.52
CA GLN A 274 6.30 14.12 4.21
C GLN A 274 5.67 15.52 4.17
N ARG A 275 5.04 15.90 3.05
CA ARG A 275 4.32 17.18 2.94
C ARG A 275 3.10 17.22 3.86
N ALA A 276 2.32 16.14 3.93
CA ALA A 276 1.18 16.04 4.84
C ALA A 276 1.61 16.24 6.30
N ARG A 277 2.66 15.53 6.75
CA ARG A 277 3.22 15.67 8.10
C ARG A 277 3.71 17.10 8.42
N ARG A 278 4.29 17.79 7.43
CA ARG A 278 4.75 19.18 7.58
C ARG A 278 3.60 20.16 7.73
N LEU A 279 2.51 19.95 7.00
CA LEU A 279 1.30 20.77 7.11
C LEU A 279 0.68 20.60 8.51
N ASP A 280 0.54 19.36 8.98
CA ASP A 280 0.02 19.08 10.33
C ASP A 280 0.88 19.72 11.42
N ALA A 281 2.21 19.62 11.30
CA ALA A 281 3.13 20.28 12.23
C ALA A 281 3.02 21.82 12.19
N ALA A 282 2.82 22.40 11.01
CA ALA A 282 2.63 23.84 10.86
C ALA A 282 1.29 24.34 11.45
N PHE A 283 0.23 23.52 11.37
CA PHE A 283 -1.04 23.82 12.04
C PHE A 283 -0.94 23.72 13.56
N ALA A 284 -0.25 22.70 14.09
CA ALA A 284 -0.01 22.53 15.52
C ALA A 284 0.89 23.64 16.12
N ALA A 285 1.80 24.20 15.32
CA ALA A 285 2.71 25.26 15.74
C ALA A 285 2.08 26.66 15.79
N ARG A 286 0.81 26.85 15.40
CA ARG A 286 0.14 28.15 15.55
C ARG A 286 -0.09 28.42 17.03
N PRO A 287 0.56 29.44 17.63
CA PRO A 287 0.36 29.73 19.04
C PRO A 287 -1.11 30.08 19.25
N VAL A 288 -1.76 29.36 20.17
CA VAL A 288 -3.07 29.77 20.69
C VAL A 288 -2.85 31.16 21.27
N ARG A 289 -3.44 32.16 20.62
CA ARG A 289 -3.44 33.54 21.12
C ARG A 289 -4.23 33.50 22.42
N THR A 290 -3.54 33.27 23.54
CA THR A 290 -4.11 33.40 24.88
C THR A 290 -4.53 34.86 24.97
N ARG A 291 -5.84 35.09 24.82
CA ARG A 291 -6.44 36.39 25.09
C ARG A 291 -6.11 36.65 26.55
N ARG A 292 -5.12 37.52 26.79
CA ARG A 292 -4.69 37.98 28.11
C ARG A 292 -5.96 38.23 28.91
N GLN A 293 -6.27 37.33 29.86
CA GLN A 293 -7.30 37.60 30.83
C GLN A 293 -6.81 38.83 31.60
N SER A 294 -7.47 39.96 31.40
CA SER A 294 -7.29 41.14 32.22
C SER A 294 -7.54 40.71 33.67
N SER A 295 -6.52 40.85 34.52
CA SER A 295 -6.57 40.58 35.95
C SER A 295 -7.86 41.10 36.59
N PRO A 296 -8.50 40.36 37.51
CA PRO A 296 -9.51 40.95 38.38
C PRO A 296 -8.82 42.05 39.18
N ARG A 297 -9.25 43.31 39.01
CA ARG A 297 -8.83 44.40 39.89
C ARG A 297 -9.17 43.99 41.32
N ALA A 298 -8.17 44.04 42.21
CA ALA A 298 -8.37 43.86 43.64
C ALA A 298 -9.32 44.96 44.15
N TRP A 299 -10.49 44.56 44.62
CA TRP A 299 -11.48 45.42 45.29
C TRP A 299 -11.76 44.87 46.69
N THR A 300 -10.76 44.77 47.57
CA THR A 300 -11.01 44.29 48.96
C THR A 300 -10.01 44.81 50.02
N THR A 301 -9.59 46.08 50.01
CA THR A 301 -8.84 46.64 51.16
C THR A 301 -9.17 48.09 51.54
N ALA A 302 -10.39 48.59 51.28
CA ALA A 302 -10.78 49.95 51.68
C ALA A 302 -12.02 50.05 52.58
N ALA A 303 -12.52 48.93 53.13
CA ALA A 303 -13.71 48.92 54.00
C ALA A 303 -13.43 48.60 55.48
N ALA A 304 -12.18 48.42 55.90
CA ALA A 304 -11.82 48.01 57.28
C ALA A 304 -11.14 49.12 58.11
N ALA A 305 -11.33 50.40 57.77
CA ALA A 305 -10.71 51.53 58.49
C ALA A 305 -11.71 52.64 58.85
N LYS A 306 -12.96 52.28 59.18
CA LYS A 306 -13.99 53.26 59.59
C LYS A 306 -14.92 52.80 60.71
N GLU A 307 -14.47 51.88 61.55
CA GLU A 307 -15.13 51.51 62.82
C GLU A 307 -14.16 51.59 64.00
N GLU A 308 -13.46 52.71 64.14
CA GLU A 308 -12.96 53.18 65.44
C GLU A 308 -13.06 54.70 65.44
N LEU A 309 -14.18 55.21 65.98
CA LEU A 309 -14.37 56.48 66.70
C LEU A 309 -15.82 56.52 67.23
#